data_AF-A0A382UKR6-F1
#
_entry.id   AF-A0A382UKR6-F1
#
_cell.length_a   1.000
_cell.length_b   1.000
_cell.length_c   1.000
_cell.angle_alpha   90.00
_cell.angle_beta   90.00
_cell.angle_gamma   90.00
#
_symmetry.space_group_name_H-M   'P 1'
#
loop_
_entity.id
_entity.type
_entity.pdbx_description
1 polymer ?
#
loop_
_entity_poly.entity_id
_entity_poly.type
_entity_poly.pdbx_seq_one_letter_code
_entity_poly.pdbx_strand_id
1 'polypeptide(L)'
;MNSGNTFVALLSAGLIGGLAGFVLHRFVIWLLDEVEAEEGGQDSQVRGVGKQEIGKSVPRCRNVIVVGCGLVAMGIVWWEVIYQGLLPHNVAGPSSTSAALLTRAWGHFIFFWFLAAAAWVDIRYRVIPDVITTPGVVCGLIALAVFPEMLLPVPVITERSFAAATLTADFLVAWGPLNLSKAIDSSVVHLLTIIALFVLWWVVCTSRWTVENKEVSKGVVQKMNQCIREPRNVVLVLGIGILCVMYWLGGARLAAIESGMIGLAVSAGIVWFTRAGASVA
;
A
#
# COMPACT_ATOMS: atom_id res chain seq x y z
N MET A 1 12.05 -21.47 17.02
CA MET A 1 12.59 -20.35 17.84
C MET A 1 12.58 -20.76 19.30
N ASN A 2 13.59 -20.40 20.10
CA ASN A 2 13.49 -20.56 21.55
C ASN A 2 12.49 -19.55 22.13
N SER A 3 11.97 -19.81 23.33
CA SER A 3 10.97 -18.95 23.99
C SER A 3 11.43 -17.50 24.16
N GLY A 4 12.72 -17.28 24.40
CA GLY A 4 13.32 -15.94 24.53
C GLY A 4 13.25 -15.12 23.25
N ASN A 5 13.63 -15.68 22.10
CA ASN A 5 13.60 -14.98 20.81
C ASN A 5 12.17 -14.66 20.37
N THR A 6 11.22 -15.56 20.65
CA THR A 6 9.79 -15.33 20.42
C THR A 6 9.29 -14.13 21.23
N PHE A 7 9.64 -14.07 22.52
CA PHE A 7 9.24 -12.96 23.37
C PHE A 7 9.82 -11.62 22.89
N VAL A 8 11.11 -11.59 22.55
CA VAL A 8 11.77 -10.38 22.02
C VAL A 8 11.13 -9.91 20.71
N ALA A 9 10.80 -10.83 19.79
CA ALA A 9 10.16 -10.49 18.53
C ALA A 9 8.75 -9.91 18.72
N LEU A 10 7.96 -10.47 19.65
CA LEU A 10 6.63 -9.93 19.94
C LEU A 10 6.70 -8.58 20.65
N LEU A 11 7.63 -8.41 21.59
CA LEU A 11 7.81 -7.15 22.30
C LEU A 11 8.25 -6.04 21.33
N SER A 12 9.22 -6.32 20.46
CA SER A 12 9.68 -5.35 19.47
C SER A 12 8.59 -4.99 18.46
N ALA A 13 7.83 -5.98 17.98
CA ALA A 13 6.67 -5.76 17.12
C ALA A 13 5.62 -4.87 17.79
N GLY A 14 5.30 -5.12 19.07
CA GLY A 14 4.35 -4.31 19.83
C GLY A 14 4.81 -2.87 20.02
N LEU A 15 6.09 -2.65 20.31
CA LEU A 15 6.66 -1.31 20.44
C LEU A 15 6.62 -0.53 19.12
N ILE A 16 7.03 -1.16 18.02
CA ILE A 16 6.99 -0.56 16.69
C ILE A 16 5.53 -0.29 16.27
N GLY A 17 4.62 -1.23 16.55
CA GLY A 17 3.19 -1.07 16.29
C GLY A 17 2.58 0.10 17.08
N GLY A 18 2.98 0.26 18.34
CA GLY A 18 2.57 1.40 19.16
C GLY A 18 3.08 2.74 18.62
N LEU A 19 4.35 2.79 18.20
CA LEU A 19 4.92 3.97 17.54
C LEU A 19 4.18 4.30 16.25
N ALA A 20 3.92 3.29 15.41
CA ALA A 20 3.17 3.46 14.18
C ALA A 20 1.73 3.92 14.43
N GLY A 21 1.08 3.44 15.49
CA GLY A 21 -0.24 3.92 15.91
C GLY A 21 -0.23 5.38 16.39
N PHE A 22 0.84 5.81 17.06
CA PHE A 22 1.02 7.22 17.42
C PHE A 22 1.15 8.11 16.18
N VAL A 23 1.97 7.68 15.22
CA VAL A 23 2.14 8.36 13.93
C VAL A 23 0.82 8.38 13.16
N LEU A 24 0.08 7.28 13.12
CA LEU A 24 -1.24 7.18 12.48
C LEU A 24 -2.21 8.21 13.05
N HIS A 25 -2.35 8.25 14.37
CA HIS A 25 -3.24 9.20 15.04
C HIS A 25 -2.87 10.66 14.70
N ARG A 26 -1.57 10.99 14.70
CA ARG A 26 -1.09 12.34 14.33
C ARG A 26 -1.38 12.68 12.88
N PHE A 27 -1.10 11.75 11.98
CA PHE A 27 -1.32 11.90 10.55
C PHE A 27 -2.81 12.09 10.23
N VAL A 28 -3.67 11.24 10.78
CA VAL A 28 -5.12 11.32 10.57
C VAL A 28 -5.67 12.63 11.11
N ILE A 29 -5.32 13.06 12.33
CA ILE A 29 -5.79 14.35 12.86
C ILE A 29 -5.39 15.51 11.96
N TRP A 30 -4.10 15.57 11.57
CA TRP A 30 -3.63 16.60 10.67
C TRP A 30 -4.42 16.62 9.36
N LEU A 31 -4.73 15.45 8.82
CA LEU A 31 -5.48 15.34 7.58
C LEU A 31 -6.94 15.78 7.74
N LEU A 32 -7.60 15.44 8.86
CA LEU A 32 -8.96 15.90 9.16
C LEU A 32 -8.99 17.43 9.29
N ASP A 33 -8.01 18.02 10.00
CA ASP A 33 -7.90 19.47 10.17
C ASP A 33 -7.75 20.19 8.81
N GLU A 34 -7.00 19.60 7.87
CA GLU A 34 -6.83 20.15 6.51
C GLU A 34 -8.15 20.10 5.71
N VAL A 35 -8.87 18.96 5.76
CA VAL A 35 -10.16 18.81 5.09
C VAL A 35 -11.20 19.79 5.65
N GLU A 36 -11.26 19.94 6.98
CA GLU A 36 -12.16 20.91 7.62
C GLU A 36 -11.80 22.37 7.26
N ALA A 37 -10.53 22.70 7.08
CA ALA A 37 -10.09 24.03 6.67
C ALA A 37 -10.54 24.37 5.23
N GLU A 38 -10.50 23.39 4.33
CA GLU A 38 -10.98 23.56 2.95
C GLU A 38 -12.51 23.71 2.88
N GLU A 39 -13.27 22.93 3.66
CA GLU A 39 -14.74 23.07 3.75
C GLU A 39 -15.15 24.38 4.44
N GLY A 40 -14.47 24.76 5.53
CA GLY A 40 -14.75 25.97 6.30
C GLY A 40 -14.42 27.28 5.57
N GLY A 41 -13.58 27.23 4.54
CA GLY A 41 -13.29 28.38 3.66
C GLY A 41 -14.48 28.84 2.82
N GLN A 42 -15.48 27.99 2.59
CA GLN A 42 -16.69 28.33 1.83
C GLN A 42 -17.84 28.86 2.70
N ASP A 43 -17.91 28.50 3.99
CA ASP A 43 -19.02 28.83 4.90
C ASP A 43 -18.66 29.83 6.03
N SER A 44 -17.44 30.36 6.04
CA SER A 44 -16.90 31.20 7.14
C SER A 44 -17.44 32.64 7.22
N GLN A 45 -18.68 32.89 6.77
CA GLN A 45 -19.42 34.08 7.19
C GLN A 45 -20.50 33.81 8.26
N VAL A 46 -20.84 32.55 8.56
CA VAL A 46 -21.93 32.27 9.52
C VAL A 46 -21.62 31.06 10.40
N ARG A 47 -20.82 31.25 11.47
CA ARG A 47 -21.02 30.66 12.83
C ARG A 47 -19.72 30.66 13.64
N GLY A 48 -19.45 31.78 14.29
CA GLY A 48 -18.59 31.83 15.46
C GLY A 48 -19.34 31.46 16.74
N VAL A 49 -19.87 30.24 16.88
CA VAL A 49 -20.42 29.74 18.17
C VAL A 49 -20.32 28.21 18.18
N GLY A 50 -19.33 27.65 18.87
CA GLY A 50 -19.27 26.18 19.07
C GLY A 50 -17.89 25.54 19.29
N LYS A 51 -16.83 26.32 19.57
CA LYS A 51 -15.45 25.80 19.60
C LYS A 51 -15.03 25.12 20.92
N GLN A 52 -15.95 24.61 21.73
CA GLN A 52 -15.63 24.32 23.14
C GLN A 52 -16.25 23.06 23.74
N GLU A 53 -16.15 21.88 23.12
CA GLU A 53 -16.33 20.58 23.85
C GLU A 53 -15.43 19.41 23.39
N ILE A 54 -14.45 19.60 22.48
CA ILE A 54 -13.62 18.49 21.95
C ILE A 54 -12.41 18.14 22.86
N GLY A 55 -12.12 18.91 23.91
CA GLY A 55 -10.86 18.79 24.67
C GLY A 55 -10.68 17.55 25.56
N LYS A 56 -11.75 16.82 25.93
CA LYS A 56 -11.67 15.71 26.92
C LYS A 56 -11.64 14.29 26.32
N SER A 57 -12.06 14.10 25.07
CA SER A 57 -12.13 12.78 24.41
C SER A 57 -10.87 12.40 23.61
N VAL A 58 -10.07 13.40 23.21
CA VAL A 58 -8.86 13.25 22.38
C VAL A 58 -7.79 12.32 22.98
N PRO A 59 -7.42 12.39 24.28
CA PRO A 59 -6.34 11.54 24.80
C PRO A 59 -6.75 10.05 24.93
N ARG A 60 -8.04 9.77 25.15
CA ARG A 60 -8.54 8.39 25.25
C ARG A 60 -8.53 7.69 23.88
N CYS A 61 -8.90 8.41 22.82
CA CYS A 61 -8.86 7.89 21.44
C CYS A 61 -7.42 7.59 20.99
N ARG A 62 -6.47 8.50 21.29
CA ARG A 62 -5.04 8.29 21.00
C ARG A 62 -4.49 7.00 21.61
N ASN A 63 -4.74 6.78 22.90
CA ASN A 63 -4.20 5.62 23.59
C ASN A 63 -4.79 4.32 23.05
N VAL A 64 -6.08 4.31 22.69
CA VAL A 64 -6.73 3.16 22.05
C VAL A 64 -6.10 2.84 20.70
N ILE A 65 -5.82 3.83 19.86
CA ILE A 65 -5.16 3.61 18.57
C ILE A 65 -3.75 3.08 18.74
N VAL A 66 -2.96 3.67 19.64
CA VAL A 66 -1.58 3.22 19.93
C VAL A 66 -1.56 1.77 20.41
N VAL A 67 -2.40 1.43 21.38
CA VAL A 67 -2.50 0.05 21.91
C VAL A 67 -3.03 -0.89 20.83
N GLY A 68 -4.05 -0.49 20.08
CA GLY A 68 -4.63 -1.27 18.99
C GLY A 68 -3.60 -1.62 17.91
N CYS A 69 -2.86 -0.63 17.39
CA CYS A 69 -1.80 -0.86 16.42
C CYS A 69 -0.66 -1.73 16.97
N GLY A 70 -0.31 -1.57 18.26
CA GLY A 70 0.64 -2.46 18.94
C GLY A 70 0.18 -3.92 18.94
N LEU A 71 -1.08 -4.17 19.31
CA LEU A 71 -1.67 -5.50 19.31
C LEU A 71 -1.77 -6.10 17.90
N VAL A 72 -2.11 -5.29 16.89
CA VAL A 72 -2.16 -5.76 15.49
C VAL A 72 -0.76 -6.15 15.01
N ALA A 73 0.26 -5.33 15.25
CA ALA A 73 1.64 -5.66 14.87
C ALA A 73 2.12 -6.96 15.54
N MET A 74 1.84 -7.11 16.84
CA MET A 74 2.11 -8.36 17.57
C MET A 74 1.37 -9.55 16.96
N GLY A 75 0.08 -9.38 16.66
CA GLY A 75 -0.75 -10.42 16.05
C GLY A 75 -0.25 -10.86 14.69
N ILE A 76 0.17 -9.92 13.83
CA ILE A 76 0.75 -10.22 12.52
C ILE A 76 2.05 -11.01 12.68
N VAL A 77 3.00 -10.54 13.50
CA VAL A 77 4.27 -11.25 13.73
C VAL A 77 4.04 -12.63 14.35
N TRP A 78 3.12 -12.71 15.31
CA TRP A 78 2.74 -13.97 15.95
C TRP A 78 2.19 -14.97 14.94
N TRP A 79 1.23 -14.55 14.11
CA TRP A 79 0.58 -15.43 13.17
C TRP A 79 1.49 -15.78 11.98
N GLU A 80 2.16 -14.80 11.39
CA GLU A 80 2.90 -14.96 10.15
C GLU A 80 4.32 -15.49 10.33
N VAL A 81 5.03 -15.06 11.38
CA VAL A 81 6.43 -15.43 11.61
C VAL A 81 6.52 -16.64 12.54
N ILE A 82 5.78 -16.63 13.65
CA ILE A 82 5.90 -17.67 14.68
C ILE A 82 5.06 -18.89 14.32
N TYR A 83 3.79 -18.69 13.96
CA TYR A 83 2.92 -19.78 13.51
C TYR A 83 3.05 -20.12 12.03
N GLN A 84 3.78 -19.31 11.25
CA GLN A 84 3.94 -19.54 9.81
C GLN A 84 2.57 -19.65 9.09
N GLY A 85 1.56 -18.89 9.53
CA GLY A 85 0.15 -19.14 9.21
C GLY A 85 -0.22 -19.03 7.74
N LEU A 86 0.63 -18.38 6.91
CA LEU A 86 0.47 -18.33 5.46
C LEU A 86 1.28 -19.40 4.71
N LEU A 87 2.27 -20.03 5.35
CA LEU A 87 3.06 -21.05 4.67
C LEU A 87 2.24 -22.34 4.52
N PRO A 88 2.32 -23.00 3.35
CA PRO A 88 1.83 -24.36 3.23
C PRO A 88 2.57 -25.26 4.24
N HIS A 89 1.91 -26.33 4.70
CA HIS A 89 2.50 -27.21 5.69
C HIS A 89 3.63 -28.04 5.07
N ASN A 90 4.70 -28.29 5.85
CA ASN A 90 5.81 -29.19 5.49
C ASN A 90 6.56 -28.83 4.19
N VAL A 91 6.54 -27.58 3.76
CA VAL A 91 7.34 -27.11 2.62
C VAL A 91 8.53 -26.28 3.08
N ALA A 92 9.68 -26.55 2.48
CA ALA A 92 10.86 -25.72 2.57
C ALA A 92 11.04 -24.95 1.27
N GLY A 93 11.60 -23.75 1.33
CA GLY A 93 11.86 -22.94 0.15
C GLY A 93 12.11 -21.46 0.48
N PRO A 94 12.38 -20.63 -0.53
CA PRO A 94 12.66 -19.21 -0.36
C PRO A 94 11.64 -18.46 0.50
N SER A 95 10.35 -18.76 0.33
CA SER A 95 9.27 -18.08 1.06
C SER A 95 9.14 -18.52 2.52
N SER A 96 9.79 -19.62 2.92
CA SER A 96 9.83 -20.14 4.30
C SER A 96 10.98 -19.57 5.14
N THR A 97 11.87 -18.76 4.54
CA THR A 97 13.01 -18.17 5.26
C THR A 97 12.55 -17.14 6.29
N SER A 98 13.27 -17.02 7.41
CA SER A 98 12.91 -16.05 8.46
C SER A 98 12.91 -14.60 7.96
N ALA A 99 13.77 -14.27 7.00
CA ALA A 99 13.79 -12.97 6.35
C ALA A 99 12.50 -12.73 5.56
N ALA A 100 12.09 -13.65 4.68
CA ALA A 100 10.87 -13.53 3.89
C ALA A 100 9.61 -13.42 4.76
N LEU A 101 9.54 -14.19 5.85
CA LEU A 101 8.43 -14.12 6.82
C LEU A 101 8.34 -12.73 7.47
N LEU A 102 9.47 -12.18 7.92
CA LEU A 102 9.52 -10.86 8.53
C LEU A 102 9.19 -9.75 7.53
N THR A 103 9.78 -9.80 6.34
CA THR A 103 9.53 -8.84 5.27
C THR A 103 8.04 -8.78 4.93
N ARG A 104 7.39 -9.93 4.79
CA ARG A 104 5.96 -10.02 4.48
C ARG A 104 5.08 -9.56 5.64
N ALA A 105 5.41 -9.94 6.87
CA ALA A 105 4.73 -9.44 8.06
C ALA A 105 4.78 -7.90 8.15
N TRP A 106 5.93 -7.29 7.85
CA TRP A 106 6.05 -5.83 7.78
C TRP A 106 5.27 -5.23 6.61
N GLY A 107 5.25 -5.89 5.46
CA GLY A 107 4.42 -5.51 4.32
C GLY A 107 2.93 -5.46 4.68
N HIS A 108 2.40 -6.51 5.33
CA HIS A 108 1.03 -6.54 5.81
C HIS A 108 0.75 -5.47 6.88
N PHE A 109 1.70 -5.20 7.77
CA PHE A 109 1.53 -4.15 8.78
C PHE A 109 1.47 -2.74 8.16
N ILE A 110 2.34 -2.44 7.19
CA ILE A 110 2.32 -1.16 6.45
C ILE A 110 1.01 -1.04 5.66
N PHE A 111 0.58 -2.12 5.00
CA PHE A 111 -0.69 -2.15 4.29
C PHE A 111 -1.88 -1.91 5.22
N PHE A 112 -1.91 -2.57 6.39
CA PHE A 112 -2.90 -2.32 7.43
C PHE A 112 -2.89 -0.86 7.89
N TRP A 113 -1.72 -0.26 8.05
CA TRP A 113 -1.60 1.15 8.46
C TRP A 113 -2.26 2.11 7.47
N PHE A 114 -2.01 1.93 6.16
CA PHE A 114 -2.66 2.72 5.11
C PHE A 114 -4.17 2.47 5.05
N LEU A 115 -4.61 1.21 5.17
CA LEU A 115 -6.03 0.87 5.21
C LEU A 115 -6.73 1.48 6.43
N ALA A 116 -6.09 1.46 7.60
CA ALA A 116 -6.63 2.06 8.81
C ALA A 116 -6.77 3.58 8.66
N ALA A 117 -5.77 4.24 8.07
CA ALA A 117 -5.85 5.67 7.74
C ALA A 117 -7.01 5.97 6.79
N ALA A 118 -7.10 5.21 5.68
CA ALA A 118 -8.15 5.35 4.68
C ALA A 118 -9.55 5.15 5.28
N ALA A 119 -9.75 4.06 6.02
CA ALA A 119 -11.03 3.72 6.63
C ALA A 119 -11.49 4.78 7.64
N TRP A 120 -10.56 5.37 8.41
CA TRP A 120 -10.89 6.42 9.36
C TRP A 120 -11.45 7.68 8.68
N VAL A 121 -10.81 8.10 7.59
CA VAL A 121 -11.25 9.26 6.81
C VAL A 121 -12.56 8.94 6.09
N ASP A 122 -12.68 7.74 5.52
CA ASP A 122 -13.88 7.29 4.81
C ASP A 122 -15.11 7.24 5.72
N ILE A 123 -14.98 6.84 6.99
CA ILE A 123 -16.09 6.87 7.96
C ILE A 123 -16.63 8.30 8.17
N ARG A 124 -15.77 9.33 8.08
CA ARG A 124 -16.14 10.73 8.31
C ARG A 124 -16.65 11.41 7.05
N TYR A 125 -15.93 11.27 5.95
CA TYR A 125 -16.17 12.05 4.72
C TYR A 125 -16.65 11.19 3.54
N ARG A 126 -16.77 9.86 3.70
CA ARG A 126 -17.16 8.90 2.65
C ARG A 126 -16.29 8.99 1.38
N VAL A 127 -15.06 9.47 1.54
CA VAL A 127 -14.08 9.64 0.48
C VAL A 127 -12.72 9.22 1.02
N ILE A 128 -11.97 8.48 0.20
CA ILE A 128 -10.58 8.14 0.47
C ILE A 128 -9.70 9.18 -0.22
N PRO A 129 -8.87 9.93 0.51
CA PRO A 129 -8.09 11.02 -0.05
C PRO A 129 -6.83 10.53 -0.77
N ASP A 130 -6.45 11.25 -1.82
CA ASP A 130 -5.29 10.91 -2.67
C ASP A 130 -3.95 10.92 -1.93
N VAL A 131 -3.86 11.69 -0.84
CA VAL A 131 -2.69 11.71 0.06
C VAL A 131 -2.44 10.37 0.75
N ILE A 132 -3.44 9.48 0.80
CA ILE A 132 -3.29 8.13 1.35
C ILE A 132 -3.06 7.13 0.22
N THR A 133 -3.86 7.19 -0.85
CA THR A 133 -3.81 6.21 -1.93
C THR A 133 -2.53 6.33 -2.77
N THR A 134 -2.11 7.55 -3.12
CA THR A 134 -0.96 7.75 -4.01
C THR A 134 0.37 7.36 -3.37
N PRO A 135 0.68 7.73 -2.12
CA PRO A 135 1.90 7.24 -1.46
C PRO A 135 1.80 5.74 -1.15
N GLY A 136 0.60 5.22 -0.84
CA GLY A 136 0.38 3.79 -0.64
C GLY A 136 0.76 2.97 -1.87
N VAL A 137 0.35 3.40 -3.07
CA VAL A 137 0.70 2.72 -4.32
C VAL A 137 2.20 2.81 -4.62
N VAL A 138 2.80 3.99 -4.47
CA VAL A 138 4.25 4.16 -4.67
C VAL A 138 5.04 3.30 -3.68
N CYS A 139 4.63 3.31 -2.41
CA CYS A 139 5.24 2.50 -1.36
C CYS A 139 5.12 1.00 -1.71
N GLY A 140 3.95 0.55 -2.18
CA GLY A 140 3.74 -0.82 -2.66
C GLY A 140 4.62 -1.19 -3.85
N LEU A 141 4.78 -0.30 -4.83
CA LEU A 141 5.68 -0.50 -5.97
C LEU A 141 7.14 -0.63 -5.53
N ILE A 142 7.61 0.28 -4.67
CA ILE A 142 8.99 0.24 -4.12
C ILE A 142 9.18 -1.04 -3.29
N ALA A 143 8.19 -1.39 -2.47
CA ALA A 143 8.20 -2.59 -1.65
C ALA A 143 8.38 -3.85 -2.51
N LEU A 144 7.57 -4.04 -3.56
CA LEU A 144 7.68 -5.19 -4.47
C LEU A 144 8.96 -5.16 -5.31
N ALA A 145 9.42 -3.96 -5.68
CA ALA A 145 10.68 -3.79 -6.41
C ALA A 145 11.91 -4.24 -5.61
N VAL A 146 11.95 -3.90 -4.31
CA VAL A 146 13.09 -4.18 -3.43
C VAL A 146 12.96 -5.57 -2.80
N PHE A 147 11.76 -5.95 -2.39
CA PHE A 147 11.47 -7.18 -1.67
C PHE A 147 10.31 -7.96 -2.32
N PRO A 148 10.57 -8.73 -3.39
CA PRO A 148 9.56 -9.58 -4.01
C PRO A 148 9.01 -10.65 -3.05
N GLU A 149 9.73 -10.90 -1.94
CA GLU A 149 9.35 -11.84 -0.88
C GLU A 149 8.08 -11.42 -0.10
N MET A 150 7.57 -10.20 -0.31
CA MET A 150 6.28 -9.77 0.25
C MET A 150 5.08 -10.43 -0.43
N LEU A 151 5.27 -11.07 -1.58
CA LEU A 151 4.22 -11.80 -2.27
C LEU A 151 3.77 -13.03 -1.47
N LEU A 152 2.55 -13.49 -1.78
CA LEU A 152 1.98 -14.64 -1.09
C LEU A 152 2.77 -15.92 -1.38
N PRO A 153 3.01 -16.78 -0.38
CA PRO A 153 3.67 -18.05 -0.60
C PRO A 153 2.74 -19.03 -1.33
N VAL A 154 3.30 -19.81 -2.26
CA VAL A 154 2.59 -20.86 -3.00
C VAL A 154 3.41 -22.14 -3.01
N PRO A 155 2.80 -23.33 -2.84
CA PRO A 155 3.51 -24.58 -2.95
C PRO A 155 3.73 -24.95 -4.43
N VAL A 156 4.93 -25.38 -4.77
CA VAL A 156 5.34 -25.73 -6.13
C VAL A 156 5.87 -27.15 -6.15
N ILE A 157 5.42 -27.94 -7.12
CA ILE A 157 5.97 -29.28 -7.35
C ILE A 157 7.34 -29.13 -8.03
N THR A 158 8.39 -29.55 -7.34
CA THR A 158 9.75 -29.59 -7.86
C THR A 158 10.15 -31.04 -8.11
N GLU A 159 10.33 -31.37 -9.38
CA GLU A 159 10.79 -32.68 -9.83
C GLU A 159 12.25 -32.91 -9.42
N ARG A 160 12.56 -34.14 -8.98
CA ARG A 160 13.93 -34.52 -8.57
C ARG A 160 14.37 -35.72 -9.41
N SER A 161 15.55 -35.63 -10.02
CA SER A 161 16.03 -36.62 -11.02
C SER A 161 16.08 -38.06 -10.52
N PHE A 162 16.19 -38.28 -9.20
CA PHE A 162 16.30 -39.62 -8.60
C PHE A 162 15.51 -39.75 -7.29
N ALA A 163 14.47 -38.94 -7.09
CA ALA A 163 13.64 -38.99 -5.89
C ALA A 163 12.20 -38.57 -6.20
N ALA A 164 11.26 -38.88 -5.30
CA ALA A 164 9.89 -38.40 -5.44
C ALA A 164 9.86 -36.86 -5.50
N ALA A 165 8.98 -36.35 -6.36
CA ALA A 165 8.70 -34.92 -6.47
C ALA A 165 8.38 -34.36 -5.08
N THR A 166 8.87 -33.14 -4.83
CA THR A 166 8.70 -32.47 -3.54
C THR A 166 7.98 -31.17 -3.71
N LEU A 167 7.22 -30.78 -2.71
CA LEU A 167 6.67 -29.44 -2.65
C LEU A 167 7.74 -28.50 -2.10
N THR A 168 7.99 -27.40 -2.81
CA THR A 168 8.83 -26.28 -2.36
C THR A 168 7.99 -25.03 -2.23
N ALA A 169 8.32 -24.18 -1.26
CA ALA A 169 7.60 -22.94 -1.02
C ALA A 169 8.19 -21.83 -1.91
N ASP A 170 7.40 -21.34 -2.86
CA ASP A 170 7.75 -20.23 -3.76
C ASP A 170 6.83 -19.02 -3.49
N PHE A 171 6.94 -17.97 -4.31
CA PHE A 171 6.10 -16.78 -4.26
C PHE A 171 5.11 -16.74 -5.42
N LEU A 172 3.89 -16.29 -5.17
CA LEU A 172 2.83 -16.17 -6.17
C LEU A 172 2.98 -14.85 -6.94
N VAL A 173 3.08 -14.96 -8.26
CA VAL A 173 2.92 -13.85 -9.22
C VAL A 173 1.68 -14.07 -10.08
N ALA A 174 1.36 -13.10 -10.94
CA ALA A 174 0.14 -13.08 -11.74
C ALA A 174 -0.14 -14.38 -12.52
N TRP A 175 0.92 -15.05 -12.97
CA TRP A 175 0.83 -16.22 -13.85
C TRP A 175 1.24 -17.53 -13.18
N GLY A 176 1.42 -17.55 -11.84
CA GLY A 176 1.81 -18.74 -11.09
C GLY A 176 3.03 -18.51 -10.19
N PRO A 177 3.83 -19.55 -9.90
CA PRO A 177 4.99 -19.41 -9.02
C PRO A 177 6.13 -18.62 -9.66
N LEU A 178 6.79 -17.78 -8.89
CA LEU A 178 7.80 -16.81 -9.33
C LEU A 178 8.97 -17.46 -10.09
N ASN A 179 9.47 -18.61 -9.64
CA ASN A 179 10.58 -19.30 -10.29
C ASN A 179 10.16 -20.06 -11.57
N LEU A 180 8.87 -20.43 -11.67
CA LEU A 180 8.30 -21.08 -12.85
C LEU A 180 7.74 -20.08 -13.87
N SER A 181 7.53 -18.83 -13.47
CA SER A 181 6.94 -17.79 -14.31
C SER A 181 7.82 -17.41 -15.52
N LYS A 182 8.97 -18.08 -15.71
CA LYS A 182 9.97 -17.89 -16.78
C LYS A 182 10.03 -16.42 -17.18
N ALA A 183 10.80 -15.63 -16.43
CA ALA A 183 11.16 -14.23 -16.70
C ALA A 183 10.44 -13.71 -17.93
N ILE A 184 9.23 -13.17 -17.72
CA ILE A 184 8.34 -12.68 -18.78
C ILE A 184 9.22 -12.02 -19.82
N ASP A 185 9.19 -12.54 -21.05
CA ASP A 185 10.03 -12.03 -22.13
C ASP A 185 9.94 -10.51 -22.09
N SER A 186 11.08 -9.85 -21.87
CA SER A 186 11.18 -8.41 -21.67
C SER A 186 10.86 -7.73 -23.00
N SER A 187 9.57 -7.71 -23.32
CA SER A 187 9.03 -7.12 -24.51
C SER A 187 8.70 -5.68 -24.20
N VAL A 188 9.02 -4.78 -25.13
CA VAL A 188 8.62 -3.37 -25.03
C VAL A 188 7.10 -3.26 -24.91
N VAL A 189 6.35 -4.17 -25.53
CA VAL A 189 4.89 -4.23 -25.41
C VAL A 189 4.47 -4.44 -23.95
N HIS A 190 5.17 -5.31 -23.22
CA HIS A 190 4.89 -5.58 -21.81
C HIS A 190 5.13 -4.36 -20.92
N LEU A 191 6.25 -3.66 -21.13
CA LEU A 191 6.52 -2.39 -20.44
C LEU A 191 5.42 -1.36 -20.71
N LEU A 192 5.05 -1.20 -21.99
CA LEU A 192 4.00 -0.27 -22.39
C LEU A 192 2.65 -0.62 -21.76
N THR A 193 2.31 -1.91 -21.64
CA THR A 193 1.07 -2.32 -20.97
C THR A 193 1.07 -1.99 -19.48
N ILE A 194 2.18 -2.21 -18.77
CA ILE A 194 2.26 -1.90 -17.34
C ILE A 194 2.23 -0.39 -17.10
N ILE A 195 2.96 0.39 -17.92
CA ILE A 195 2.90 1.85 -17.87
C ILE A 195 1.49 2.35 -18.18
N ALA A 196 0.83 1.80 -19.19
CA ALA A 196 -0.54 2.17 -19.55
C ALA A 196 -1.52 1.88 -18.40
N LEU A 197 -1.41 0.74 -17.72
CA LEU A 197 -2.21 0.42 -16.54
C LEU A 197 -1.96 1.41 -15.39
N PHE A 198 -0.70 1.76 -15.13
CA PHE A 198 -0.36 2.74 -14.10
C PHE A 198 -0.89 4.14 -14.43
N VAL A 199 -0.73 4.59 -15.68
CA VAL A 199 -1.26 5.87 -16.16
C VAL A 199 -2.79 5.86 -16.14
N LEU A 200 -3.43 4.75 -16.48
CA LEU A 200 -4.89 4.63 -16.43
C LEU A 200 -5.39 4.76 -14.99
N TRP A 201 -4.81 4.00 -14.05
CA TRP A 201 -5.11 4.15 -12.63
C TRP A 201 -4.86 5.58 -12.16
N TRP A 202 -3.74 6.17 -12.57
CA TRP A 202 -3.41 7.54 -12.24
C TRP A 202 -4.46 8.55 -12.70
N VAL A 203 -4.89 8.47 -13.94
CA VAL A 203 -5.88 9.40 -14.52
C VAL A 203 -7.25 9.22 -13.87
N VAL A 204 -7.66 7.97 -13.61
CA VAL A 204 -9.01 7.63 -13.13
C VAL A 204 -9.15 7.79 -11.62
N CYS A 205 -8.12 7.40 -10.86
CA CYS A 205 -8.20 7.28 -9.40
C CYS A 205 -7.56 8.44 -8.64
N THR A 206 -6.98 9.44 -9.32
CA THR A 206 -6.41 10.62 -8.65
C THR A 206 -7.03 11.92 -9.15
N SER A 207 -7.39 12.77 -8.21
CA SER A 207 -7.93 14.11 -8.42
C SER A 207 -6.79 15.15 -8.48
N ARG A 208 -7.05 16.33 -9.06
CA ARG A 208 -6.06 17.42 -9.05
C ARG A 208 -6.03 18.03 -7.65
N TRP A 209 -4.84 18.08 -7.04
CA TRP A 209 -4.63 18.68 -5.72
C TRP A 209 -4.87 20.19 -5.74
N THR A 210 -4.50 20.88 -6.82
CA THR A 210 -4.74 22.31 -6.99
C THR A 210 -6.08 22.56 -7.68
N VAL A 211 -7.02 23.17 -6.95
CA VAL A 211 -8.22 23.78 -7.55
C VAL A 211 -7.75 24.89 -8.49
N GLU A 212 -8.20 24.82 -9.75
CA GLU A 212 -7.96 25.87 -10.73
C GLU A 212 -8.54 27.19 -10.18
N ASN A 213 -7.68 28.09 -9.73
CA ASN A 213 -8.03 29.51 -9.73
C ASN A 213 -8.31 29.86 -11.18
N LYS A 214 -9.59 30.05 -11.49
CA LYS A 214 -10.18 30.21 -12.81
C LYS A 214 -9.78 31.51 -13.51
N GLU A 215 -8.59 32.05 -13.25
CA GLU A 215 -8.17 33.30 -13.84
C GLU A 215 -6.69 33.30 -14.24
N VAL A 216 -6.50 33.84 -15.45
CA VAL A 216 -5.26 34.15 -16.15
C VAL A 216 -4.67 33.00 -16.96
N SER A 217 -4.86 33.12 -18.27
CA SER A 217 -4.09 32.49 -19.35
C SER A 217 -2.58 32.63 -19.09
N LYS A 218 -1.99 31.63 -18.42
CA LYS A 218 -0.55 31.56 -18.18
C LYS A 218 0.14 30.87 -19.36
N GLY A 219 1.28 31.43 -19.76
CA GLY A 219 2.10 30.91 -20.86
C GLY A 219 2.60 29.47 -20.64
N VAL A 220 2.97 28.79 -21.72
CA VAL A 220 3.34 27.36 -21.75
C VAL A 220 4.39 26.99 -20.70
N VAL A 221 5.41 27.83 -20.49
CA VAL A 221 6.47 27.62 -19.50
C VAL A 221 5.94 27.65 -18.05
N GLN A 222 5.00 28.55 -17.76
CA GLN A 222 4.40 28.66 -16.44
C GLN A 222 3.41 27.52 -16.17
N LYS A 223 2.69 27.05 -17.21
CA LYS A 223 1.90 25.80 -17.14
C LYS A 223 2.77 24.57 -16.88
N MET A 224 3.94 24.48 -17.52
CA MET A 224 4.86 23.36 -17.32
C MET A 224 5.49 23.38 -15.91
N ASN A 225 5.85 24.55 -15.40
CA ASN A 225 6.36 24.70 -14.04
C ASN A 225 5.29 24.43 -12.97
N GLN A 226 4.03 24.83 -13.24
CA GLN A 226 2.90 24.52 -12.37
C GLN A 226 2.57 23.02 -12.41
N CYS A 227 2.64 22.37 -13.58
CA CYS A 227 2.50 20.93 -13.75
C CYS A 227 3.57 20.16 -12.96
N ILE A 228 4.83 20.58 -12.97
CA ILE A 228 5.91 19.94 -12.20
C ILE A 228 5.76 20.17 -10.69
N ARG A 229 5.18 21.30 -10.28
CA ARG A 229 4.94 21.61 -8.86
C ARG A 229 3.74 20.90 -8.24
N GLU A 230 2.87 20.29 -9.05
CA GLU A 230 1.79 19.48 -8.50
C GLU A 230 2.37 18.21 -7.88
N PRO A 231 2.19 17.97 -6.56
CA PRO A 231 2.71 16.77 -5.89
C PRO A 231 2.18 15.50 -6.54
N ARG A 232 0.99 15.60 -7.13
CA ARG A 232 0.42 14.64 -8.05
C ARG A 232 1.44 14.25 -9.14
N ASN A 233 1.83 15.14 -10.03
CA ASN A 233 2.65 14.75 -11.20
C ASN A 233 4.05 14.22 -10.82
N VAL A 234 4.57 14.59 -9.64
CA VAL A 234 5.80 13.98 -9.09
C VAL A 234 5.62 12.49 -8.85
N VAL A 235 4.48 12.07 -8.29
CA VAL A 235 4.16 10.64 -8.07
C VAL A 235 4.04 9.89 -9.39
N LEU A 236 3.44 10.49 -10.43
CA LEU A 236 3.37 9.89 -11.75
C LEU A 236 4.76 9.61 -12.31
N VAL A 237 5.63 10.61 -12.30
CA VAL A 237 7.01 10.49 -12.82
C VAL A 237 7.79 9.45 -12.01
N LEU A 238 7.64 9.46 -10.68
CA LEU A 238 8.30 8.49 -9.81
C LEU A 238 7.83 7.06 -10.10
N GLY A 239 6.52 6.84 -10.23
CA GLY A 239 5.96 5.53 -10.56
C GLY A 239 6.44 5.01 -11.90
N ILE A 240 6.39 5.84 -12.95
CA ILE A 240 6.92 5.48 -14.28
C ILE A 240 8.43 5.18 -14.20
N GLY A 241 9.19 5.99 -13.45
CA GLY A 241 10.61 5.77 -13.23
C GLY A 241 10.91 4.40 -12.61
N ILE A 242 10.16 4.01 -11.57
CA ILE A 242 10.28 2.70 -10.93
C ILE A 242 10.01 1.58 -11.94
N LEU A 243 8.93 1.68 -12.71
CA LEU A 243 8.57 0.68 -13.73
C LEU A 243 9.67 0.52 -14.79
N CYS A 244 10.21 1.63 -15.30
CA CYS A 244 11.29 1.63 -16.29
C CYS A 244 12.59 1.02 -15.74
N VAL A 245 12.99 1.39 -14.51
CA VAL A 245 14.20 0.84 -13.88
C VAL A 245 14.04 -0.67 -13.65
N MET A 246 12.86 -1.10 -13.22
CA MET A 246 12.61 -2.51 -12.91
C MET A 246 12.48 -3.36 -14.18
N TYR A 247 11.96 -2.79 -15.26
CA TYR A 247 12.04 -3.41 -16.58
C TYR A 247 13.48 -3.63 -17.03
N TRP A 248 14.36 -2.65 -16.81
CA TRP A 248 15.78 -2.80 -17.15
C TRP A 248 16.49 -3.85 -16.29
N LEU A 249 16.19 -3.91 -14.99
CA LEU A 249 16.73 -4.95 -14.10
C LEU A 249 16.19 -6.35 -14.42
N GLY A 250 14.94 -6.43 -14.87
CA GLY A 250 14.28 -7.68 -15.25
C GLY A 250 14.10 -8.69 -14.12
N GLY A 251 13.80 -9.93 -14.50
CA GLY A 251 13.75 -11.08 -13.59
C GLY A 251 12.59 -11.05 -12.57
N ALA A 252 12.85 -11.59 -11.38
CA ALA A 252 11.85 -11.80 -10.34
C ALA A 252 11.17 -10.50 -9.85
N ARG A 253 11.90 -9.39 -9.86
CA ARG A 253 11.38 -8.07 -9.43
C ARG A 253 10.36 -7.52 -10.41
N LEU A 254 10.59 -7.73 -11.72
CA LEU A 254 9.64 -7.34 -12.76
C LEU A 254 8.34 -8.14 -12.64
N ALA A 255 8.43 -9.46 -12.44
CA ALA A 255 7.26 -10.31 -12.24
C ALA A 255 6.46 -9.93 -10.96
N ALA A 256 7.17 -9.55 -9.90
CA ALA A 256 6.52 -9.07 -8.68
C ALA A 256 5.76 -7.75 -8.89
N ILE A 257 6.37 -6.80 -9.60
CA ILE A 257 5.72 -5.51 -9.92
C ILE A 257 4.52 -5.70 -10.85
N GLU A 258 4.64 -6.56 -11.86
CA GLU A 258 3.50 -6.88 -12.73
C GLU A 258 2.33 -7.43 -11.91
N SER A 259 2.60 -8.39 -11.01
CA SER A 259 1.59 -8.94 -10.11
C SER A 259 0.95 -7.84 -9.24
N GLY A 260 1.75 -6.93 -8.72
CA GLY A 260 1.26 -5.77 -7.96
C GLY A 260 0.39 -4.83 -8.81
N MET A 261 0.77 -4.58 -10.06
CA MET A 261 0.05 -3.73 -11.00
C MET A 261 -1.29 -4.33 -11.44
N ILE A 262 -1.33 -5.64 -11.64
CA ILE A 262 -2.58 -6.37 -11.88
C ILE A 262 -3.48 -6.30 -10.63
N GLY A 263 -2.92 -6.51 -9.43
CA GLY A 263 -3.65 -6.35 -8.18
C GLY A 263 -4.24 -4.94 -8.02
N LEU A 264 -3.46 -3.92 -8.35
CA LEU A 264 -3.91 -2.53 -8.35
C LEU A 264 -5.05 -2.29 -9.36
N ALA A 265 -4.92 -2.77 -10.59
CA ALA A 265 -5.97 -2.65 -11.60
C ALA A 265 -7.27 -3.36 -11.17
N VAL A 266 -7.18 -4.57 -10.62
CA VAL A 266 -8.33 -5.32 -10.11
C VAL A 266 -8.97 -4.60 -8.92
N SER A 267 -8.18 -4.14 -7.96
CA SER A 267 -8.71 -3.42 -6.79
C SER A 267 -9.40 -2.11 -7.17
N ALA A 268 -8.81 -1.32 -8.07
CA ALA A 268 -9.43 -0.11 -8.61
C ALA A 268 -10.73 -0.42 -9.36
N GLY A 269 -10.73 -1.50 -10.15
CA GLY A 269 -11.92 -2.00 -10.85
C GLY A 269 -13.06 -2.34 -9.87
N ILE A 270 -12.77 -3.09 -8.80
CA ILE A 270 -13.77 -3.45 -7.78
C ILE A 270 -14.38 -2.20 -7.14
N VAL A 271 -13.55 -1.23 -6.75
CA VAL A 271 -14.03 0.04 -6.17
C VAL A 271 -14.91 0.81 -7.17
N TRP A 272 -14.54 0.82 -8.44
CA TRP A 272 -15.32 1.53 -9.45
C TRP A 272 -16.66 0.83 -9.74
N PHE A 273 -16.66 -0.50 -9.89
CA PHE A 273 -17.88 -1.28 -10.09
C PHE A 273 -18.84 -1.17 -8.91
N THR A 274 -18.33 -1.20 -7.67
CA THR A 274 -19.18 -1.01 -6.48
C THR A 274 -19.81 0.38 -6.44
N ARG A 275 -19.05 1.43 -6.80
CA ARG A 275 -19.59 2.80 -6.91
C ARG A 275 -20.61 2.94 -8.04
N ALA A 276 -20.34 2.38 -9.21
CA ALA A 276 -21.26 2.39 -10.35
C ALA A 276 -22.56 1.66 -9.99
N GLY A 277 -22.48 0.48 -9.37
CA GLY A 277 -23.65 -0.26 -8.88
C GLY A 277 -24.46 0.51 -7.85
N ALA A 278 -23.79 1.14 -6.88
CA ALA A 278 -24.45 1.97 -5.86
C ALA A 278 -25.11 3.24 -6.45
N SER A 279 -24.63 3.76 -7.58
CA SER A 279 -25.22 4.92 -8.25
C SER A 279 -26.47 4.59 -9.08
N VAL A 280 -26.69 3.31 -9.39
CA VAL A 280 -27.81 2.82 -10.20
C VAL A 280 -28.98 2.31 -9.33
N ALA A 281 -28.70 1.90 -8.09
CA ALA A 281 -29.68 1.44 -7.10
C ALA A 281 -30.38 2.60 -6.40
#